data_AF-X6JV53-F1
#
_entry.id   AF-X6JV53-F1
#
_cell.length_a   1.000
_cell.length_b   1.000
_cell.length_c   1.000
_cell.angle_alpha   90.00
_cell.angle_beta   90.00
_cell.angle_gamma   90.00
#
_symmetry.space_group_name_H-M   'P 1'
#
loop_
_entity.id
_entity.type
_entity.pdbx_description
1 polymer ?
#
loop_
_entity_poly.entity_id
_entity_poly.type
_entity_poly.pdbx_seq_one_letter_code
_entity_poly.pdbx_strand_id
1 'polypeptide(L)'
;MVADAVIRSAPRKWLFNEAIDRAVVELQKEATAAMAAAANKLTADARQKARAYNIALDSMPEPLPISTIDVLRGIGLDEHIGLEVAGYGCFTTHPSNWQAIVLADVLYGKGLGKKLPTAISATKHLVSKGLVRPEFRWMSNDLEAAIEALDNRFAAPWKAVEFYLKYLTGVGVALDWTHGFAISPAVASSWFDQVMEEMSRSSARTGIEETVRWLLDQLPDEERGGMTVEDWLNMINPETAEPYAALLASTRTMQPVEAELRAIVGLCNGTRTDVRELLGLPIANECDRRLAVVATKEAEKKARAAVQAETIKINRQKELAEYAETVLNDPGSWLNESHPDLDGRSPSEAAYHFYHAAGKAREILSAIERRQRADRDNLAEANLWRQKLRKAVEQRLSKDEAEAFLSDRDEDYNRSTATIFCRDEASFRSVLRKLEIWINAFVSRRHHPF
;
A
#
# COMPACT_ATOMS: atom_id res chain seq x y z
N MET A 1 77.23 -54.80 -25.81
CA MET A 1 78.69 -54.60 -25.66
C MET A 1 79.13 -53.15 -25.46
N VAL A 2 78.28 -52.12 -25.66
CA VAL A 2 78.68 -50.71 -25.42
C VAL A 2 78.57 -50.32 -23.93
N ALA A 3 77.53 -50.75 -23.23
CA ALA A 3 77.30 -50.38 -21.82
C ALA A 3 78.38 -50.91 -20.85
N ASP A 4 78.87 -52.14 -21.06
CA ASP A 4 79.84 -52.78 -20.17
C ASP A 4 81.25 -52.18 -20.31
N ALA A 5 81.57 -51.65 -21.50
CA ALA A 5 82.82 -50.94 -21.77
C ALA A 5 82.85 -49.53 -21.15
N VAL A 6 81.70 -48.87 -21.02
CA VAL A 6 81.60 -47.53 -20.40
C VAL A 6 81.85 -47.61 -18.89
N ILE A 7 81.37 -48.66 -18.21
CA ILE A 7 81.55 -48.81 -16.77
C ILE A 7 82.98 -49.21 -16.39
N ARG A 8 83.63 -50.06 -17.21
CA ARG A 8 84.96 -50.61 -16.89
C ARG A 8 86.14 -49.78 -17.42
N SER A 9 85.94 -49.02 -18.49
CA SER A 9 87.04 -48.36 -19.22
C SER A 9 87.00 -46.84 -19.20
N ALA A 10 85.92 -46.22 -18.71
CA ALA A 10 85.86 -44.77 -18.57
C ALA A 10 86.74 -44.32 -17.38
N PRO A 11 87.59 -43.28 -17.54
CA PRO A 11 88.41 -42.78 -16.46
C PRO A 11 87.51 -42.30 -15.30
N ARG A 12 87.75 -42.81 -14.08
CA ARG A 12 86.93 -42.61 -12.87
C ARG A 12 86.49 -41.17 -12.58
N LYS A 13 87.22 -40.16 -13.09
CA LYS A 13 86.86 -38.74 -13.09
C LYS A 13 85.53 -38.41 -13.80
N TRP A 14 84.98 -39.32 -14.60
CA TRP A 14 83.66 -39.20 -15.24
C TRP A 14 82.53 -39.82 -14.41
N LEU A 15 82.84 -40.75 -13.50
CA LEU A 15 81.87 -41.40 -12.61
C LEU A 15 81.76 -40.70 -11.26
N PHE A 16 82.85 -40.06 -10.80
CA PHE A 16 82.88 -39.19 -9.62
C PHE A 16 83.38 -37.82 -10.06
N ASN A 17 82.46 -36.85 -10.12
CA ASN A 17 82.80 -35.47 -10.41
C ASN A 17 82.96 -34.73 -9.08
N GLU A 18 84.21 -34.55 -8.65
CA GLU A 18 84.57 -33.87 -7.41
C GLU A 18 83.98 -32.45 -7.31
N ALA A 19 83.69 -31.80 -8.44
CA ALA A 19 83.02 -30.50 -8.47
C ALA A 19 81.54 -30.60 -8.07
N ILE A 20 80.86 -31.72 -8.38
CA ILE A 20 79.46 -31.97 -7.97
C ILE A 20 79.43 -32.26 -6.47
N ASP A 21 80.33 -33.11 -5.96
CA ASP A 21 80.37 -33.43 -4.52
C ASP A 21 80.69 -32.18 -3.68
N ARG A 22 81.62 -31.34 -4.12
CA ARG A 22 81.89 -30.04 -3.48
C ARG A 22 80.68 -29.10 -3.56
N ALA A 23 79.98 -29.05 -4.69
CA ALA A 23 78.77 -28.24 -4.83
C ALA A 23 77.63 -28.73 -3.91
N VAL A 24 77.46 -30.04 -3.73
CA VAL A 24 76.48 -30.61 -2.80
C VAL A 24 76.82 -30.27 -1.35
N VAL A 25 78.09 -30.36 -0.95
CA VAL A 25 78.53 -30.00 0.41
C VAL A 25 78.37 -28.50 0.68
N GLU A 26 78.70 -27.64 -0.28
CA GLU A 26 78.48 -26.19 -0.13
C GLU A 26 76.99 -25.84 -0.10
N LEU A 27 76.15 -26.46 -0.93
CA LEU A 27 74.69 -26.30 -0.85
C LEU A 27 74.11 -26.75 0.50
N GLN A 28 74.64 -27.82 1.09
CA GLN A 28 74.24 -28.27 2.43
C GLN A 28 74.69 -27.30 3.53
N LYS A 29 75.91 -26.74 3.42
CA LYS A 29 76.39 -25.70 4.35
C LYS A 29 75.56 -24.42 4.23
N GLU A 30 75.25 -23.98 3.02
CA GLU A 30 74.38 -22.83 2.78
C GLU A 30 72.96 -23.06 3.30
N ALA A 31 72.39 -24.25 3.06
CA ALA A 31 71.07 -24.60 3.58
C ALA A 31 71.03 -24.63 5.11
N THR A 32 72.04 -25.21 5.77
CA THR A 32 72.13 -25.25 7.24
C THR A 32 72.38 -23.87 7.84
N ALA A 33 73.23 -23.05 7.23
CA ALA A 33 73.43 -21.66 7.63
C ALA A 33 72.16 -20.82 7.47
N ALA A 34 71.42 -21.00 6.37
CA ALA A 34 70.15 -20.33 6.12
C ALA A 34 69.08 -20.75 7.15
N MET A 35 68.99 -22.04 7.49
CA MET A 35 68.09 -22.54 8.54
C MET A 35 68.44 -21.95 9.91
N ALA A 36 69.72 -21.92 10.29
CA ALA A 36 70.16 -21.32 11.55
C ALA A 36 69.89 -19.81 11.61
N ALA A 37 70.11 -19.10 10.50
CA ALA A 37 69.80 -17.67 10.41
C ALA A 37 68.28 -17.41 10.52
N ALA A 38 67.46 -18.23 9.86
CA ALA A 38 66.00 -18.15 9.96
C ALA A 38 65.49 -18.41 11.39
N ALA A 39 66.03 -19.43 12.08
CA ALA A 39 65.67 -19.75 13.46
C ALA A 39 66.08 -18.64 14.45
N ASN A 40 67.28 -18.07 14.28
CA ASN A 40 67.74 -16.94 15.10
C ASN A 40 66.86 -15.70 14.88
N LYS A 41 66.50 -15.41 13.63
CA LYS A 41 65.58 -14.31 13.29
C LYS A 41 64.21 -14.53 13.93
N LEU A 42 63.62 -15.73 13.80
CA LEU A 42 62.34 -16.07 14.42
C LEU A 42 62.37 -15.87 15.94
N THR A 43 63.45 -16.30 16.59
CA THR A 43 63.63 -16.15 18.05
C THR A 43 63.74 -14.68 18.46
N ALA A 44 64.47 -13.87 17.69
CA ALA A 44 64.61 -12.44 17.94
C ALA A 44 63.26 -11.72 17.76
N ASP A 45 62.54 -12.00 16.67
CA ASP A 45 61.22 -11.45 16.37
C ASP A 45 60.20 -11.84 17.46
N ALA A 46 60.23 -13.11 17.92
CA ALA A 46 59.37 -13.60 19.00
C ALA A 46 59.63 -12.86 20.31
N ARG A 47 60.91 -12.67 20.70
CA ARG A 47 61.27 -11.90 21.91
C ARG A 47 60.83 -10.45 21.82
N GLN A 48 60.97 -9.82 20.64
CA GLN A 48 60.52 -8.45 20.44
C GLN A 48 59.00 -8.32 20.61
N LYS A 49 58.23 -9.23 20.01
CA LYS A 49 56.77 -9.23 20.12
C LYS A 49 56.27 -9.60 21.51
N ALA A 50 56.91 -10.54 22.20
CA ALA A 50 56.62 -10.88 23.60
C ALA A 50 56.83 -9.67 24.52
N ARG A 51 57.89 -8.88 24.31
CA ARG A 51 58.10 -7.62 25.05
C ARG A 51 57.03 -6.59 24.76
N ALA A 52 56.67 -6.40 23.48
CA ALA A 52 55.59 -5.49 23.10
C ALA A 52 54.25 -5.89 23.73
N TYR A 53 53.99 -7.20 23.83
CA TYR A 53 52.79 -7.73 24.48
C TYR A 53 52.76 -7.43 25.98
N ASN A 54 53.88 -7.64 26.68
CA ASN A 54 53.97 -7.31 28.11
C ASN A 54 53.77 -5.81 28.36
N ILE A 55 54.39 -4.95 27.55
CA ILE A 55 54.17 -3.50 27.64
C ILE A 55 52.69 -3.16 27.41
N ALA A 56 52.03 -3.83 26.46
CA ALA A 56 50.61 -3.62 26.19
C ALA A 56 49.71 -4.04 27.35
N LEU A 57 50.06 -5.11 28.08
CA LEU A 57 49.36 -5.54 29.30
C LEU A 57 49.53 -4.53 30.44
N ASP A 58 50.76 -4.05 30.65
CA ASP A 58 51.06 -3.07 31.71
C ASP A 58 50.43 -1.68 31.45
N SER A 59 50.12 -1.39 30.18
CA SER A 59 49.53 -0.12 29.72
C SER A 59 48.10 -0.27 29.21
N MET A 60 47.34 -1.22 29.76
CA MET A 60 45.95 -1.43 29.36
C MET A 60 45.08 -0.19 29.64
N PRO A 61 44.33 0.30 28.65
CA PRO A 61 43.44 1.45 28.85
C PRO A 61 42.28 1.12 29.80
N GLU A 62 41.76 2.15 30.47
CA GLU A 62 40.49 2.04 31.21
C GLU A 62 39.31 1.71 30.26
N PRO A 63 38.25 1.06 30.77
CA PRO A 63 37.05 0.77 29.98
C PRO A 63 36.42 2.06 29.46
N LEU A 64 36.29 2.18 28.13
CA LEU A 64 35.57 3.30 27.52
C LEU A 64 34.05 3.04 27.57
N PRO A 65 33.20 4.09 27.58
CA PRO A 65 31.75 3.94 27.46
C PRO A 65 31.37 3.09 26.24
N ILE A 66 30.51 2.09 26.45
CA ILE A 66 30.02 1.19 25.40
C ILE A 66 28.65 1.69 24.97
N SER A 67 28.51 2.17 23.74
CA SER A 67 27.25 2.74 23.22
C SER A 67 26.06 1.77 23.27
N THR A 68 26.34 0.46 23.24
CA THR A 68 25.32 -0.60 23.19
C THR A 68 25.09 -1.25 24.56
N ILE A 69 25.64 -0.69 25.65
CA ILE A 69 25.65 -1.32 26.97
C ILE A 69 24.26 -1.53 27.55
N ASP A 70 23.34 -0.58 27.37
CA ASP A 70 21.99 -0.70 27.92
C ASP A 70 21.19 -1.78 27.19
N VAL A 71 21.45 -1.97 25.89
CA VAL A 71 20.87 -3.07 25.13
C VAL A 71 21.44 -4.42 25.61
N LEU A 72 22.76 -4.50 25.82
CA LEU A 72 23.40 -5.71 26.36
C LEU A 72 22.90 -6.05 27.76
N ARG A 73 22.69 -5.06 28.63
CA ARG A 73 22.11 -5.24 29.97
C ARG A 73 20.65 -5.68 29.92
N GLY A 74 19.86 -5.14 28.99
CA GLY A 74 18.45 -5.51 28.80
C GLY A 74 18.23 -7.01 28.50
N ILE A 75 19.23 -7.66 27.89
CA ILE A 75 19.23 -9.10 27.58
C ILE A 75 20.14 -9.94 28.47
N GLY A 76 20.75 -9.33 29.50
CA GLY A 76 21.64 -10.02 30.43
C GLY A 76 22.97 -10.49 29.84
N LEU A 77 23.49 -9.83 28.80
CA LEU A 77 24.81 -10.13 28.23
C LEU A 77 25.93 -9.22 28.74
N ASP A 78 25.62 -8.24 29.59
CA ASP A 78 26.60 -7.37 30.21
C ASP A 78 27.55 -8.13 31.15
N GLU A 79 27.12 -9.26 31.69
CA GLU A 79 27.99 -10.15 32.49
C GLU A 79 29.04 -10.92 31.65
N HIS A 80 28.91 -10.93 30.33
CA HIS A 80 29.80 -11.67 29.43
C HIS A 80 30.84 -10.79 28.71
N ILE A 81 30.97 -9.53 29.10
CA ILE A 81 31.97 -8.60 28.57
C ILE A 81 32.98 -8.20 29.65
N GLY A 82 34.23 -7.90 29.24
CA GLY A 82 35.32 -7.60 30.18
C GLY A 82 36.18 -8.80 30.55
N LEU A 83 36.06 -9.91 29.82
CA LEU A 83 36.77 -11.16 30.14
C LEU A 83 38.23 -11.11 29.65
N GLU A 84 39.16 -11.41 30.54
CA GLU A 84 40.59 -11.52 30.22
C GLU A 84 40.94 -12.88 29.60
N VAL A 85 40.70 -13.02 28.29
CA VAL A 85 41.08 -14.21 27.51
C VAL A 85 42.54 -14.15 27.05
N ALA A 86 43.23 -15.28 26.92
CA ALA A 86 44.59 -15.30 26.40
C ALA A 86 44.70 -14.51 25.09
N GLY A 87 45.69 -13.62 25.00
CA GLY A 87 45.87 -12.67 23.90
C GLY A 87 45.08 -11.36 24.00
N TYR A 88 44.38 -11.07 25.11
CA TYR A 88 43.64 -9.80 25.26
C TYR A 88 44.52 -8.54 25.14
N GLY A 89 45.81 -8.63 25.50
CA GLY A 89 46.77 -7.53 25.34
C GLY A 89 47.06 -7.15 23.89
N CYS A 90 46.62 -7.96 22.91
CA CYS A 90 46.78 -7.67 21.49
C CYS A 90 45.86 -6.54 20.98
N PHE A 91 44.86 -6.14 21.77
CA PHE A 91 43.88 -5.11 21.40
C PHE A 91 44.28 -3.75 21.96
N THR A 92 43.83 -2.69 21.28
CA THR A 92 44.09 -1.29 21.66
C THR A 92 43.14 -0.75 22.72
N THR A 93 42.13 -1.52 23.10
CA THR A 93 41.06 -1.15 24.04
C THR A 93 40.89 -2.20 25.13
N HIS A 94 40.24 -1.83 26.23
CA HIS A 94 39.88 -2.74 27.30
C HIS A 94 39.04 -3.93 26.77
N PRO A 95 39.13 -5.15 27.37
CA PRO A 95 38.38 -6.31 26.90
C PRO A 95 36.89 -6.09 26.69
N SER A 96 36.25 -5.34 27.58
CA SER A 96 34.82 -5.01 27.49
C SER A 96 34.44 -4.32 26.18
N ASN A 97 35.30 -3.46 25.63
CA ASN A 97 34.99 -2.68 24.42
C ASN A 97 34.98 -3.56 23.16
N TRP A 98 36.03 -4.34 22.93
CA TRP A 98 36.10 -5.18 21.74
C TRP A 98 35.16 -6.38 21.83
N GLN A 99 34.91 -6.92 23.03
CA GLN A 99 33.96 -8.01 23.25
C GLN A 99 32.51 -7.57 23.01
N ALA A 100 32.15 -6.35 23.43
CA ALA A 100 30.85 -5.77 23.12
C ALA A 100 30.63 -5.63 21.59
N ILE A 101 31.68 -5.26 20.85
CA ILE A 101 31.62 -5.20 19.36
C ILE A 101 31.47 -6.59 18.76
N VAL A 102 32.15 -7.62 19.31
CA VAL A 102 31.98 -9.00 18.85
C VAL A 102 30.55 -9.49 19.09
N LEU A 103 29.93 -9.17 20.21
CA LEU A 103 28.53 -9.51 20.48
C LEU A 103 27.56 -8.74 19.57
N ALA A 104 27.64 -7.40 19.59
CA ALA A 104 26.66 -6.53 18.94
C ALA A 104 26.79 -6.51 17.41
N ASP A 105 28.01 -6.44 16.86
CA ASP A 105 28.21 -6.22 15.43
C ASP A 105 28.51 -7.52 14.67
N VAL A 106 29.31 -8.42 15.27
CA VAL A 106 29.81 -9.63 14.60
C VAL A 106 28.82 -10.79 14.72
N LEU A 107 28.38 -11.12 15.94
CA LEU A 107 27.45 -12.23 16.17
C LEU A 107 26.00 -11.85 15.84
N TYR A 108 25.60 -10.61 16.16
CA TYR A 108 24.22 -10.16 15.95
C TYR A 108 24.05 -9.27 14.70
N GLY A 109 24.78 -8.15 14.62
CA GLY A 109 24.51 -7.02 13.70
C GLY A 109 24.77 -7.25 12.21
N LYS A 110 25.00 -8.49 11.75
CA LYS A 110 25.42 -8.80 10.37
C LYS A 110 26.59 -7.94 9.88
N GLY A 111 27.49 -7.51 10.77
CA GLY A 111 28.68 -6.70 10.43
C GLY A 111 29.64 -7.41 9.46
N LEU A 112 29.43 -8.71 9.23
CA LEU A 112 30.14 -9.56 8.28
C LEU A 112 29.26 -10.08 7.11
N GLY A 113 28.05 -9.54 6.95
CA GLY A 113 27.09 -9.94 5.93
C GLY A 113 26.30 -11.21 6.26
N LYS A 114 25.90 -11.98 5.23
CA LYS A 114 25.04 -13.20 5.37
C LYS A 114 25.80 -14.47 5.81
N LYS A 115 27.12 -14.42 5.99
CA LYS A 115 27.93 -15.58 6.35
C LYS A 115 28.11 -15.66 7.87
N LEU A 116 28.20 -16.89 8.39
CA LEU A 116 28.50 -17.09 9.81
C LEU A 116 29.88 -16.51 10.15
N PRO A 117 30.01 -15.74 11.25
CA PRO A 117 31.28 -15.23 11.72
C PRO A 117 32.23 -16.35 12.12
N THR A 118 33.46 -16.32 11.59
CA THR A 118 34.60 -17.06 12.12
C THR A 118 35.48 -16.14 12.96
N ALA A 119 36.30 -16.70 13.87
CA ALA A 119 37.24 -15.92 14.67
C ALA A 119 38.18 -15.04 13.81
N ILE A 120 38.60 -15.55 12.65
CA ILE A 120 39.40 -14.80 11.67
C ILE A 120 38.60 -13.63 11.09
N SER A 121 37.35 -13.84 10.68
CA SER A 121 36.51 -12.77 10.11
C SER A 121 36.15 -11.69 11.13
N ALA A 122 35.87 -12.09 12.37
CA ALA A 122 35.64 -11.20 13.50
C ALA A 122 36.90 -10.36 13.79
N THR A 123 38.07 -10.99 13.80
CA THR A 123 39.36 -10.29 13.97
C THR A 123 39.61 -9.29 12.84
N LYS A 124 39.33 -9.64 11.59
CA LYS A 124 39.43 -8.70 10.46
C LYS A 124 38.50 -7.49 10.64
N HIS A 125 37.28 -7.70 11.15
CA HIS A 125 36.37 -6.61 11.49
C HIS A 125 36.94 -5.70 12.57
N LEU A 126 37.51 -6.27 13.64
CA LEU A 126 38.18 -5.50 14.70
C LEU A 126 39.40 -4.74 14.17
N VAL A 127 40.20 -5.33 13.26
CA VAL A 127 41.30 -4.64 12.57
C VAL A 127 40.77 -3.45 11.76
N SER A 128 39.66 -3.60 11.04
CA SER A 128 39.06 -2.50 10.26
C SER A 128 38.59 -1.33 11.12
N LYS A 129 38.23 -1.61 12.39
CA LYS A 129 37.88 -0.61 13.40
C LYS A 129 39.08 -0.05 14.18
N GLY A 130 40.30 -0.46 13.82
CA GLY A 130 41.53 -0.01 14.51
C GLY A 130 41.71 -0.59 15.92
N LEU A 131 41.02 -1.67 16.26
CA LEU A 131 40.98 -2.24 17.62
C LEU A 131 42.10 -3.25 17.88
N VAL A 132 42.84 -3.66 16.85
CA VAL A 132 44.00 -4.55 16.96
C VAL A 132 45.29 -3.75 16.81
N ARG A 133 46.20 -3.91 17.77
CA ARG A 133 47.49 -3.22 17.78
C ARG A 133 48.30 -3.58 16.52
N PRO A 134 48.94 -2.59 15.86
CA PRO A 134 49.67 -2.81 14.61
C PRO A 134 50.68 -3.97 14.65
N GLU A 135 51.33 -4.16 15.79
CA GLU A 135 52.36 -5.17 16.04
C GLU A 135 51.86 -6.61 15.89
N PHE A 136 50.55 -6.84 16.10
CA PHE A 136 49.95 -8.18 16.14
C PHE A 136 49.01 -8.48 14.96
N ARG A 137 48.86 -7.56 14.00
CA ARG A 137 47.93 -7.73 12.85
C ARG A 137 48.30 -8.90 11.94
N TRP A 138 49.59 -9.17 11.80
CA TRP A 138 50.13 -10.22 10.93
C TRP A 138 51.12 -11.08 11.71
N MET A 139 50.87 -12.38 11.74
CA MET A 139 51.69 -13.36 12.45
C MET A 139 51.66 -14.69 11.70
N SER A 140 52.82 -15.33 11.55
CA SER A 140 52.90 -16.72 11.09
C SER A 140 52.69 -17.66 12.27
N ASN A 141 52.25 -18.90 11.99
CA ASN A 141 52.04 -19.91 13.03
C ASN A 141 53.34 -20.21 13.82
N ASP A 142 54.49 -20.24 13.14
CA ASP A 142 55.79 -20.49 13.77
C ASP A 142 56.18 -19.37 14.75
N LEU A 143 55.84 -18.11 14.39
CA LEU A 143 56.12 -16.96 15.24
C LEU A 143 55.16 -16.92 16.43
N GLU A 144 53.90 -17.27 16.22
CA GLU A 144 52.92 -17.40 17.29
C GLU A 144 53.35 -18.44 18.32
N ALA A 145 53.71 -19.66 17.88
CA ALA A 145 54.17 -20.72 18.76
C ALA A 145 55.45 -20.33 19.51
N ALA A 146 56.37 -19.63 18.86
CA ALA A 146 57.59 -19.13 19.50
C ALA A 146 57.31 -18.07 20.57
N ILE A 147 56.29 -17.22 20.40
CA ILE A 147 55.90 -16.23 21.42
C ILE A 147 55.14 -16.91 22.57
N GLU A 148 54.22 -17.83 22.27
CA GLU A 148 53.46 -18.60 23.27
C GLU A 148 54.40 -19.40 24.19
N ALA A 149 55.50 -19.92 23.65
CA ALA A 149 56.55 -20.58 24.44
C ALA A 149 57.32 -19.61 25.39
N LEU A 150 57.29 -18.30 25.12
CA LEU A 150 57.91 -17.27 25.96
C LEU A 150 56.93 -16.69 26.99
N ASP A 151 55.65 -16.55 26.63
CA ASP A 151 54.58 -16.05 27.50
C ASP A 151 53.28 -16.83 27.24
N ASN A 152 52.86 -17.64 28.20
CA ASN A 152 51.68 -18.50 28.08
C ASN A 152 50.34 -17.73 28.06
N ARG A 153 50.34 -16.43 28.41
CA ARG A 153 49.16 -15.56 28.30
C ARG A 153 48.99 -15.02 26.88
N PHE A 154 50.00 -15.16 26.04
CA PHE A 154 49.95 -14.71 24.67
C PHE A 154 49.10 -15.65 23.81
N ALA A 155 48.23 -15.05 23.00
CA ALA A 155 47.61 -15.71 21.86
C ALA A 155 47.48 -14.69 20.74
N ALA A 156 47.57 -15.14 19.48
CA ALA A 156 47.32 -14.24 18.36
C ALA A 156 45.89 -13.65 18.44
N PRO A 157 45.63 -12.45 17.89
CA PRO A 157 44.34 -11.78 18.01
C PRO A 157 43.15 -12.67 17.59
N TRP A 158 43.34 -13.51 16.57
CA TRP A 158 42.30 -14.43 16.10
C TRP A 158 42.03 -15.58 17.07
N LYS A 159 43.05 -16.09 17.77
CA LYS A 159 42.86 -17.08 18.85
C LYS A 159 42.21 -16.45 20.08
N ALA A 160 42.54 -15.21 20.42
CA ALA A 160 41.89 -14.48 21.51
C ALA A 160 40.38 -14.33 21.26
N VAL A 161 39.99 -13.94 20.04
CA VAL A 161 38.58 -13.91 19.62
C VAL A 161 37.98 -15.31 19.62
N GLU A 162 38.70 -16.35 19.17
CA GLU A 162 38.23 -17.73 19.22
C GLU A 162 37.96 -18.20 20.65
N PHE A 163 38.85 -17.91 21.60
CA PHE A 163 38.66 -18.25 23.02
C PHE A 163 37.43 -17.56 23.60
N TYR A 164 37.22 -16.30 23.26
CA TYR A 164 36.02 -15.58 23.67
C TYR A 164 34.75 -16.17 23.06
N LEU A 165 34.74 -16.49 21.75
CA LEU A 165 33.61 -17.13 21.10
C LEU A 165 33.32 -18.53 21.68
N LYS A 166 34.35 -19.31 22.01
CA LYS A 166 34.22 -20.60 22.70
C LYS A 166 33.67 -20.45 24.12
N TYR A 167 34.09 -19.41 24.85
CA TYR A 167 33.48 -19.07 26.13
C TYR A 167 31.97 -18.81 25.97
N LEU A 168 31.58 -17.98 25.00
CA LEU A 168 30.16 -17.69 24.70
C LEU A 168 29.37 -18.95 24.33
N THR A 169 29.99 -19.90 23.63
CA THR A 169 29.38 -21.21 23.38
C THR A 169 29.20 -22.01 24.67
N GLY A 170 30.20 -21.99 25.55
CA GLY A 170 30.14 -22.69 26.85
C GLY A 170 29.05 -22.17 27.77
N VAL A 171 28.76 -20.86 27.75
CA VAL A 171 27.67 -20.24 28.53
C VAL A 171 26.32 -20.20 27.80
N GLY A 172 26.23 -20.76 26.59
CA GLY A 172 24.97 -20.86 25.83
C GLY A 172 24.51 -19.57 25.12
N VAL A 173 25.36 -18.54 25.07
CA VAL A 173 25.10 -17.29 24.34
C VAL A 173 25.34 -17.46 22.84
N ALA A 174 26.30 -18.30 22.47
CA ALA A 174 26.62 -18.62 21.08
C ALA A 174 26.49 -20.13 20.82
N LEU A 175 26.45 -20.49 19.54
CA LEU A 175 26.51 -21.85 19.04
C LEU A 175 27.72 -21.99 18.12
N ASP A 176 28.47 -23.07 18.27
CA ASP A 176 29.56 -23.45 17.38
C ASP A 176 29.02 -24.33 16.25
N TRP A 177 29.05 -23.83 15.02
CA TRP A 177 28.64 -24.54 13.82
C TRP A 177 29.87 -24.94 13.01
N THR A 178 29.73 -25.93 12.13
CA THR A 178 30.82 -26.49 11.30
C THR A 178 31.64 -25.44 10.54
N HIS A 179 31.07 -24.25 10.26
CA HIS A 179 31.71 -23.18 9.49
C HIS A 179 31.65 -21.79 10.15
N GLY A 180 31.44 -21.71 11.46
CA GLY A 180 31.46 -20.44 12.20
C GLY A 180 30.56 -20.44 13.43
N PHE A 181 30.43 -19.28 14.06
CA PHE A 181 29.63 -19.10 15.26
C PHE A 181 28.29 -18.44 14.91
N ALA A 182 27.26 -18.74 15.67
CA ALA A 182 25.98 -18.03 15.60
C ALA A 182 25.53 -17.64 17.00
N ILE A 183 24.76 -16.56 17.14
CA ILE A 183 24.07 -16.29 18.40
C ILE A 183 23.03 -17.39 18.68
N SER A 184 22.84 -17.77 19.94
CA SER A 184 21.87 -18.80 20.28
C SER A 184 20.43 -18.30 20.02
N PRO A 185 19.51 -19.15 19.52
CA PRO A 185 18.14 -18.72 19.21
C PRO A 185 17.40 -18.11 20.40
N ALA A 186 17.65 -18.60 21.62
CA ALA A 186 17.03 -18.09 22.84
C ALA A 186 17.42 -16.63 23.13
N VAL A 187 18.69 -16.27 22.90
CA VAL A 187 19.20 -14.90 23.06
C VAL A 187 18.83 -14.02 21.86
N ALA A 188 18.77 -14.60 20.65
CA ALA A 188 18.38 -13.87 19.45
C ALA A 188 16.92 -13.40 19.47
N SER A 189 15.99 -14.22 19.97
CA SER A 189 14.58 -13.88 20.06
C SER A 189 14.31 -12.78 21.10
N SER A 190 14.91 -12.86 22.30
CA SER A 190 14.73 -11.83 23.34
C SER A 190 15.31 -10.48 22.95
N TRP A 191 16.46 -10.46 22.27
CA TRP A 191 17.06 -9.23 21.74
C TRP A 191 16.26 -8.64 20.56
N PHE A 192 15.74 -9.47 19.66
CA PHE A 192 14.93 -8.99 18.54
C PHE A 192 13.66 -8.28 19.04
N ASP A 193 12.96 -8.87 20.02
CA ASP A 193 11.75 -8.29 20.59
C ASP A 193 12.06 -6.95 21.30
N GLN A 194 13.10 -6.89 22.14
CA GLN A 194 13.48 -5.67 22.84
C GLN A 194 14.01 -4.57 21.91
N VAL A 195 14.86 -4.89 20.92
CA VAL A 195 15.38 -3.89 19.98
C VAL A 195 14.28 -3.39 19.05
N MET A 196 13.38 -4.26 18.59
CA MET A 196 12.23 -3.83 17.80
C MET A 196 11.27 -2.97 18.62
N GLU A 197 11.06 -3.30 19.90
CA GLU A 197 10.26 -2.47 20.81
C GLU A 197 10.93 -1.10 21.03
N GLU A 198 12.23 -1.07 21.28
CA GLU A 198 13.04 0.15 21.47
C GLU A 198 13.07 1.03 20.21
N MET A 199 13.27 0.44 19.04
CA MET A 199 13.23 1.13 17.76
C MET A 199 11.82 1.67 17.47
N SER A 200 10.79 0.86 17.68
CA SER A 200 9.39 1.28 17.47
C SER A 200 9.02 2.42 18.43
N ARG A 201 9.42 2.33 19.70
CA ARG A 201 9.23 3.38 20.69
C ARG A 201 9.96 4.66 20.32
N SER A 202 11.21 4.55 19.88
CA SER A 202 12.00 5.72 19.47
C SER A 202 11.41 6.39 18.23
N SER A 203 11.01 5.61 17.21
CA SER A 203 10.30 6.15 16.05
C SER A 203 8.95 6.77 16.40
N ALA A 204 8.17 6.15 17.28
CA ALA A 204 6.89 6.70 17.74
C ALA A 204 7.09 8.01 18.52
N ARG A 205 8.10 8.08 19.38
CA ARG A 205 8.49 9.31 20.09
C ARG A 205 8.86 10.42 19.10
N THR A 206 9.72 10.13 18.13
CA THR A 206 10.10 11.10 17.10
C THR A 206 8.86 11.59 16.32
N GLY A 207 7.97 10.67 15.94
CA GLY A 207 6.73 11.02 15.25
C GLY A 207 5.79 11.91 16.08
N ILE A 208 5.72 11.70 17.40
CA ILE A 208 4.99 12.56 18.33
C ILE A 208 5.62 13.95 18.39
N GLU A 209 6.93 14.03 18.58
CA GLU A 209 7.65 15.31 18.63
C GLU A 209 7.53 16.10 17.32
N GLU A 210 7.58 15.42 16.17
CA GLU A 210 7.33 16.01 14.85
C GLU A 210 5.90 16.49 14.68
N THR A 211 4.92 15.73 15.17
CA THR A 211 3.50 16.12 15.14
C THR A 211 3.25 17.36 15.98
N VAL A 212 3.81 17.41 17.20
CA VAL A 212 3.71 18.59 18.07
C VAL A 212 4.38 19.80 17.42
N ARG A 213 5.57 19.63 16.84
CA ARG A 213 6.24 20.70 16.08
C ARG A 213 5.37 21.23 14.96
N TRP A 214 4.82 20.33 14.14
CA TRP A 214 3.94 20.69 13.04
C TRP A 214 2.70 21.45 13.52
N LEU A 215 2.07 21.02 14.62
CA LEU A 215 0.92 21.71 15.22
C LEU A 215 1.28 23.13 15.69
N LEU A 216 2.42 23.30 16.36
CA LEU A 216 2.90 24.61 16.81
C LEU A 216 3.23 25.53 15.63
N ASP A 217 3.71 24.98 14.52
CA ASP A 217 4.01 25.73 13.29
C ASP A 217 2.75 26.15 12.52
N GLN A 218 1.56 25.60 12.83
CA GLN A 218 0.30 26.08 12.27
C GLN A 218 -0.21 27.36 12.97
N LEU A 219 0.34 27.72 14.13
CA LEU A 219 -0.14 28.83 14.93
C LEU A 219 0.55 30.15 14.56
N PRO A 220 -0.17 31.28 14.58
CA PRO A 220 0.44 32.60 14.63
C PRO A 220 1.39 32.73 15.84
N ASP A 221 2.49 33.47 15.69
CA ASP A 221 3.52 33.64 16.74
C ASP A 221 2.94 34.12 18.08
N GLU A 222 1.92 34.99 18.02
CA GLU A 222 1.20 35.54 19.17
C GLU A 222 0.45 34.46 19.97
N GLU A 223 -0.15 33.49 19.29
CA GLU A 223 -0.89 32.37 19.91
C GLU A 223 0.06 31.28 20.38
N ARG A 224 1.14 31.03 19.62
CA ARG A 224 2.19 30.08 19.98
C ARG A 224 2.90 30.47 21.28
N GLY A 225 3.01 31.77 21.57
CA GLY A 225 3.64 32.27 22.79
C GLY A 225 5.10 31.86 22.95
N GLY A 226 5.79 31.57 21.84
CA GLY A 226 7.16 31.06 21.83
C GLY A 226 7.30 29.59 22.26
N MET A 227 6.21 28.85 22.48
CA MET A 227 6.27 27.46 22.91
C MET A 227 7.06 26.60 21.91
N THR A 228 8.01 25.83 22.44
CA THR A 228 8.79 24.82 21.72
C THR A 228 8.35 23.41 22.08
N VAL A 229 8.81 22.42 21.30
CA VAL A 229 8.60 21.00 21.62
C VAL A 229 9.24 20.64 22.97
N GLU A 230 10.39 21.24 23.28
CA GLU A 230 11.09 21.01 24.55
C GLU A 230 10.31 21.55 25.74
N ASP A 231 9.69 22.73 25.60
CA ASP A 231 8.80 23.28 26.63
C ASP A 231 7.62 22.35 26.87
N TRP A 232 6.97 21.88 25.81
CA TRP A 232 5.85 20.94 25.90
C TRP A 232 6.24 19.61 26.56
N LEU A 233 7.40 19.05 26.20
CA LEU A 233 7.90 17.81 26.82
C LEU A 233 8.10 17.96 28.34
N ASN A 234 8.45 19.15 28.81
CA ASN A 234 8.64 19.46 30.22
C ASN A 234 7.33 19.88 30.94
N MET A 235 6.23 20.08 30.22
CA MET A 235 4.94 20.37 30.82
C MET A 235 4.39 19.15 31.57
N ILE A 236 3.77 19.41 32.72
CA ILE A 236 3.11 18.39 33.53
C ILE A 236 1.74 18.09 32.95
N ASN A 237 1.50 16.82 32.64
CA ASN A 237 0.17 16.35 32.25
C ASN A 237 -0.76 16.41 33.48
N PRO A 238 -1.92 17.09 33.39
CA PRO A 238 -2.84 17.25 34.51
C PRO A 238 -3.47 15.93 34.99
N GLU A 239 -3.58 14.91 34.14
CA GLU A 239 -4.19 13.62 34.51
C GLU A 239 -3.24 12.71 35.27
N THR A 240 -1.97 12.66 34.86
CA THR A 240 -0.97 11.74 35.43
C THR A 240 -0.02 12.40 36.42
N ALA A 241 0.01 13.74 36.48
CA ALA A 241 0.97 14.54 37.23
C ALA A 241 2.45 14.28 36.86
N GLU A 242 2.70 13.70 35.68
CA GLU A 242 4.03 13.44 35.14
C GLU A 242 4.33 14.37 33.96
N PRO A 243 5.61 14.74 33.71
CA PRO A 243 5.97 15.45 32.51
C PRO A 243 5.72 14.59 31.26
N TYR A 244 5.37 15.21 30.13
CA TYR A 244 5.16 14.47 28.87
C TYR A 244 6.41 13.65 28.46
N ALA A 245 7.62 14.15 28.74
CA ALA A 245 8.85 13.39 28.53
C ALA A 245 8.88 12.02 29.23
N ALA A 246 8.30 11.92 30.44
CA ALA A 246 8.19 10.67 31.18
C ALA A 246 7.09 9.76 30.61
N LEU A 247 5.97 10.32 30.16
CA LEU A 247 4.91 9.57 29.49
C LEU A 247 5.39 8.95 28.16
N LEU A 248 6.35 9.57 27.49
CA LEU A 248 6.97 9.04 26.26
C LEU A 248 8.11 8.04 26.53
N ALA A 249 8.39 7.70 27.80
CA ALA A 249 9.45 6.74 28.14
C ALA A 249 9.03 5.27 27.94
N SER A 250 7.73 4.97 27.88
CA SER A 250 7.22 3.61 27.63
C SER A 250 6.14 3.59 26.54
N THR A 251 6.09 2.52 25.77
CA THR A 251 5.08 2.33 24.70
C THR A 251 3.65 2.42 25.26
N ARG A 252 3.42 1.87 26.46
CA ARG A 252 2.09 1.85 27.09
C ARG A 252 1.60 3.24 27.48
N THR A 253 2.48 4.06 28.05
CA THR A 253 2.13 5.43 28.48
C THR A 253 2.12 6.42 27.31
N MET A 254 2.78 6.10 26.21
CA MET A 254 2.81 6.89 24.98
C MET A 254 1.51 6.80 24.17
N GLN A 255 0.87 5.63 24.13
CA GLN A 255 -0.33 5.37 23.31
C GLN A 255 -1.48 6.37 23.51
N PRO A 256 -1.87 6.75 24.74
CA PRO A 256 -2.91 7.76 24.95
C PRO A 256 -2.55 9.13 24.35
N VAL A 257 -1.29 9.57 24.53
CA VAL A 257 -0.79 10.85 23.99
C VAL A 257 -0.84 10.83 22.46
N GLU A 258 -0.40 9.74 21.84
CA GLU A 258 -0.45 9.57 20.39
C GLU A 258 -1.89 9.59 19.85
N ALA A 259 -2.83 8.96 20.56
CA ALA A 259 -4.23 8.89 20.15
C ALA A 259 -4.89 10.28 20.14
N GLU A 260 -4.65 11.09 21.17
CA GLU A 260 -5.18 12.46 21.26
C GLU A 260 -4.52 13.39 20.23
N LEU A 261 -3.19 13.30 20.03
CA LEU A 261 -2.51 14.04 18.95
C LEU A 261 -3.08 13.70 17.57
N ARG A 262 -3.37 12.41 17.32
CA ARG A 262 -4.00 11.99 16.06
C ARG A 262 -5.41 12.56 15.90
N ALA A 263 -6.18 12.70 16.99
CA ALA A 263 -7.49 13.35 16.96
C ALA A 263 -7.36 14.84 16.61
N ILE A 264 -6.42 15.54 17.24
CA ILE A 264 -6.10 16.95 16.95
C ILE A 264 -5.71 17.14 15.48
N VAL A 265 -4.78 16.33 14.97
CA VAL A 265 -4.36 16.37 13.56
C VAL A 265 -5.54 16.09 12.63
N GLY A 266 -6.41 15.15 12.98
CA GLY A 266 -7.63 14.86 12.25
C GLY A 266 -8.56 16.07 12.16
N LEU A 267 -8.70 16.85 13.25
CA LEU A 267 -9.44 18.10 13.24
C LEU A 267 -8.78 19.16 12.36
N CYS A 268 -7.47 19.38 12.48
CA CYS A 268 -6.74 20.35 11.64
C CYS A 268 -6.85 20.04 10.14
N ASN A 269 -6.89 18.75 9.78
CA ASN A 269 -7.08 18.28 8.42
C ASN A 269 -8.55 18.21 7.98
N GLY A 270 -9.50 18.47 8.88
CA GLY A 270 -10.95 18.42 8.60
C GLY A 270 -11.50 17.01 8.38
N THR A 271 -10.81 15.97 8.86
CA THR A 271 -11.28 14.58 8.81
C THR A 271 -12.06 14.15 10.05
N ARG A 272 -11.94 14.92 11.15
CA ARG A 272 -12.68 14.72 12.40
C ARG A 272 -13.18 16.05 12.95
N THR A 273 -14.14 15.98 13.86
CA THR A 273 -14.70 17.14 14.58
C THR A 273 -14.65 16.97 16.10
N ASP A 274 -14.13 15.84 16.59
CA ASP A 274 -14.11 15.47 17.99
C ASP A 274 -12.67 15.38 18.54
N VAL A 275 -12.33 16.34 19.40
CA VAL A 275 -11.08 16.36 20.17
C VAL A 275 -11.46 16.49 21.64
N ARG A 276 -10.92 15.62 22.50
CA ARG A 276 -11.26 15.58 23.93
C ARG A 276 -10.29 16.39 24.77
N GLU A 277 -9.00 16.22 24.49
CA GLU A 277 -7.91 16.81 25.25
C GLU A 277 -6.95 17.51 24.31
N LEU A 278 -6.46 18.71 24.68
CA LEU A 278 -5.52 19.48 23.87
C LEU A 278 -4.06 19.24 24.26
N LEU A 279 -3.83 18.39 25.28
CA LEU A 279 -2.52 18.00 25.77
C LEU A 279 -1.65 19.21 26.18
N GLY A 280 -2.28 20.26 26.69
CA GLY A 280 -1.63 21.51 27.06
C GLY A 280 -1.11 22.36 25.88
N LEU A 281 -1.39 21.98 24.64
CA LEU A 281 -0.98 22.73 23.45
C LEU A 281 -1.83 24.01 23.27
N PRO A 282 -1.23 25.14 22.84
CA PRO A 282 -1.91 26.42 22.65
C PRO A 282 -2.72 26.47 21.34
N ILE A 283 -3.50 25.44 21.04
CA ILE A 283 -4.15 25.22 19.75
C ILE A 283 -5.68 25.43 19.79
N ALA A 284 -6.26 25.81 20.93
CA ALA A 284 -7.71 25.94 21.10
C ALA A 284 -8.35 26.86 20.05
N ASN A 285 -7.79 28.05 19.83
CA ASN A 285 -8.28 29.00 18.84
C ASN A 285 -8.21 28.45 17.40
N GLU A 286 -7.14 27.71 17.08
CA GLU A 286 -7.00 27.09 15.76
C GLU A 286 -8.02 25.95 15.58
N CYS A 287 -8.29 25.16 16.61
CA CYS A 287 -9.37 24.17 16.60
C CYS A 287 -10.73 24.83 16.31
N ASP A 288 -11.04 25.96 16.95
CA ASP A 288 -12.29 26.70 16.72
C ASP A 288 -12.39 27.23 15.29
N ARG A 289 -11.30 27.79 14.73
CA ARG A 289 -11.26 28.22 13.32
C ARG A 289 -11.54 27.06 12.37
N ARG A 290 -10.96 25.89 12.65
CA ARG A 290 -11.15 24.69 11.81
C ARG A 290 -12.57 24.17 11.89
N LEU A 291 -13.16 24.11 13.07
CA LEU A 291 -14.58 23.75 13.24
C LEU A 291 -15.50 24.72 12.52
N ALA A 292 -15.21 26.03 12.57
CA ALA A 292 -15.98 27.03 11.82
C ALA A 292 -15.90 26.80 10.30
N VAL A 293 -14.71 26.52 9.75
CA VAL A 293 -14.54 26.19 8.33
C VAL A 293 -15.31 24.93 7.93
N VAL A 294 -15.28 23.89 8.77
CA VAL A 294 -16.06 22.66 8.53
C VAL A 294 -17.56 22.97 8.51
N ALA A 295 -18.06 23.72 9.50
CA ALA A 295 -19.46 24.13 9.56
C ALA A 295 -19.89 24.96 8.34
N THR A 296 -19.04 25.89 7.87
CA THR A 296 -19.30 26.67 6.65
C THR A 296 -19.39 25.76 5.42
N LYS A 297 -18.45 24.83 5.25
CA LYS A 297 -18.48 23.87 4.12
C LYS A 297 -19.70 22.96 4.15
N GLU A 298 -20.11 22.50 5.33
CA GLU A 298 -21.34 21.71 5.49
C GLU A 298 -22.59 22.52 5.16
N ALA A 299 -22.65 23.79 5.59
CA ALA A 299 -23.73 24.70 5.25
C ALA A 299 -23.80 24.96 3.74
N GLU A 300 -22.66 25.20 3.08
CA GLU A 300 -22.59 25.33 1.62
C GLU A 300 -23.04 24.07 0.90
N LYS A 301 -22.63 22.89 1.38
CA LYS A 301 -23.06 21.61 0.80
C LYS A 301 -24.56 21.41 0.93
N LYS A 302 -25.14 21.72 2.10
CA LYS A 302 -26.60 21.68 2.32
C LYS A 302 -27.33 22.68 1.40
N ALA A 303 -26.81 23.90 1.26
CA ALA A 303 -27.37 24.91 0.36
C ALA A 303 -27.33 24.45 -1.11
N ARG A 304 -26.20 23.92 -1.59
CA ARG A 304 -26.07 23.35 -2.95
C ARG A 304 -27.02 22.18 -3.18
N ALA A 305 -27.15 21.29 -2.19
CA ALA A 305 -28.09 20.16 -2.28
C ALA A 305 -29.54 20.64 -2.33
N ALA A 306 -29.90 21.69 -1.57
CA ALA A 306 -31.24 22.29 -1.62
C ALA A 306 -31.54 22.91 -3.00
N VAL A 307 -30.59 23.66 -3.58
CA VAL A 307 -30.72 24.21 -4.94
C VAL A 307 -30.86 23.10 -5.98
N GLN A 308 -30.04 22.05 -5.90
CA GLN A 308 -30.14 20.91 -6.82
C GLN A 308 -31.48 20.17 -6.70
N ALA A 309 -31.95 19.93 -5.47
CA ALA A 309 -33.24 19.31 -5.23
C ALA A 309 -34.38 20.14 -5.83
N GLU A 310 -34.30 21.46 -5.73
CA GLU A 310 -35.28 22.39 -6.31
C GLU A 310 -35.24 22.37 -7.85
N THR A 311 -34.06 22.42 -8.45
CA THR A 311 -33.88 22.27 -9.91
C THR A 311 -34.47 20.97 -10.44
N ILE A 312 -34.32 19.86 -9.71
CA ILE A 312 -34.90 18.57 -10.11
C ILE A 312 -36.44 18.63 -10.14
N LYS A 313 -37.08 19.32 -9.19
CA LYS A 313 -38.55 19.48 -9.18
C LYS A 313 -39.02 20.30 -10.38
N ILE A 314 -38.36 21.43 -10.64
CA ILE A 314 -38.66 22.31 -11.77
C ILE A 314 -38.47 21.58 -13.10
N ASN A 315 -37.35 20.86 -13.27
CA ASN A 315 -37.10 20.09 -14.49
C ASN A 315 -38.16 19.01 -14.71
N ARG A 316 -38.59 18.31 -13.66
CA ARG A 316 -39.63 17.29 -13.80
C ARG A 316 -40.97 17.87 -14.26
N GLN A 317 -41.33 19.04 -13.73
CA GLN A 317 -42.53 19.77 -14.16
C GLN A 317 -42.40 20.22 -15.62
N LYS A 318 -41.23 20.74 -16.02
CA LYS A 318 -40.92 21.17 -17.38
C LYS A 318 -41.00 20.01 -18.38
N GLU A 319 -40.37 18.87 -18.07
CA GLU A 319 -40.41 17.67 -18.91
C GLU A 319 -41.84 17.15 -19.12
N LEU A 320 -42.67 17.20 -18.07
CA LEU A 320 -44.08 16.82 -18.18
C LEU A 320 -44.85 17.80 -19.08
N ALA A 321 -44.60 19.10 -18.93
CA ALA A 321 -45.23 20.13 -19.74
C ALA A 321 -44.84 20.00 -21.23
N GLU A 322 -43.55 19.81 -21.52
CA GLU A 322 -43.04 19.55 -22.87
C GLU A 322 -43.67 18.29 -23.47
N TYR A 323 -43.84 17.21 -22.70
CA TYR A 323 -44.52 16.02 -23.20
C TYR A 323 -46.02 16.29 -23.47
N ALA A 324 -46.69 17.02 -22.59
CA ALA A 324 -48.09 17.41 -22.79
C ALA A 324 -48.28 18.23 -24.07
N GLU A 325 -47.39 19.17 -24.37
CA GLU A 325 -47.40 19.97 -25.61
C GLU A 325 -47.32 19.10 -26.88
N THR A 326 -46.62 17.96 -26.83
CA THR A 326 -46.53 17.05 -27.99
C THR A 326 -47.76 16.17 -28.21
N VAL A 327 -48.60 15.99 -27.18
CA VAL A 327 -49.72 15.02 -27.20
C VAL A 327 -51.09 15.71 -27.22
N LEU A 328 -51.22 16.87 -26.57
CA LEU A 328 -52.49 17.54 -26.33
C LEU A 328 -52.62 18.79 -27.19
N ASN A 329 -53.84 19.06 -27.67
CA ASN A 329 -54.15 20.30 -28.39
C ASN A 329 -54.25 21.51 -27.44
N ASP A 330 -54.63 21.28 -26.18
CA ASP A 330 -54.66 22.28 -25.11
C ASP A 330 -53.96 21.73 -23.86
N PRO A 331 -52.60 21.76 -23.83
CA PRO A 331 -51.83 21.26 -22.70
C PRO A 331 -52.02 22.12 -21.44
N GLY A 332 -52.36 23.41 -21.61
CA GLY A 332 -52.47 24.36 -20.50
C GLY A 332 -53.63 24.05 -19.55
N SER A 333 -54.80 23.69 -20.09
CA SER A 333 -55.94 23.23 -19.28
C SER A 333 -55.58 21.93 -18.55
N TRP A 334 -55.06 20.92 -19.25
CA TRP A 334 -54.75 19.62 -18.64
C TRP A 334 -53.69 19.71 -17.54
N LEU A 335 -52.63 20.51 -17.73
CA LEU A 335 -51.55 20.64 -16.75
C LEU A 335 -52.00 21.30 -15.44
N ASN A 336 -53.01 22.18 -15.48
CA ASN A 336 -53.43 23.01 -14.36
C ASN A 336 -54.75 22.56 -13.72
N GLU A 337 -55.54 21.71 -14.38
CA GLU A 337 -56.76 21.16 -13.82
C GLU A 337 -56.51 19.94 -12.94
N SER A 338 -57.28 19.82 -11.86
CA SER A 338 -57.22 18.68 -10.95
C SER A 338 -57.57 17.38 -11.66
N HIS A 339 -56.73 16.36 -11.50
CA HIS A 339 -56.97 15.04 -12.06
C HIS A 339 -57.34 14.02 -10.96
N PRO A 340 -58.44 13.25 -11.09
CA PRO A 340 -58.85 12.26 -10.09
C PRO A 340 -57.76 11.23 -9.77
N ASP A 341 -57.05 10.75 -10.81
CA ASP A 341 -55.97 9.78 -10.64
C ASP A 341 -54.70 10.36 -9.99
N LEU A 342 -54.63 11.67 -9.77
CA LEU A 342 -53.51 12.35 -9.10
C LEU A 342 -53.94 12.90 -7.73
N ASP A 343 -54.87 12.20 -7.07
CA ASP A 343 -55.42 12.56 -5.75
C ASP A 343 -56.02 13.99 -5.73
N GLY A 344 -56.64 14.41 -6.83
CA GLY A 344 -57.26 15.73 -6.97
C GLY A 344 -56.26 16.88 -7.19
N ARG A 345 -54.97 16.60 -7.37
CA ARG A 345 -53.96 17.60 -7.74
C ARG A 345 -53.87 17.78 -9.25
N SER A 346 -53.37 18.93 -9.67
CA SER A 346 -53.04 19.12 -11.09
C SER A 346 -51.78 18.30 -11.47
N PRO A 347 -51.65 17.85 -12.72
CA PRO A 347 -50.44 17.20 -13.20
C PRO A 347 -49.16 18.00 -12.95
N SER A 348 -49.24 19.33 -13.07
CA SER A 348 -48.14 20.26 -12.81
C SER A 348 -47.69 20.25 -11.34
N GLU A 349 -48.64 20.36 -10.40
CA GLU A 349 -48.36 20.30 -8.95
C GLU A 349 -47.85 18.92 -8.52
N ALA A 350 -48.46 17.86 -9.07
CA ALA A 350 -48.06 16.49 -8.83
C ALA A 350 -46.58 16.27 -9.25
N ALA A 351 -46.19 16.79 -10.41
CA ALA A 351 -44.82 16.67 -10.92
C ALA A 351 -43.80 17.39 -10.05
N TYR A 352 -44.13 18.60 -9.60
CA TYR A 352 -43.24 19.41 -8.79
C TYR A 352 -43.01 18.82 -7.39
N HIS A 353 -44.05 18.36 -6.71
CA HIS A 353 -43.93 17.89 -5.33
C HIS A 353 -43.63 16.38 -5.18
N PHE A 354 -44.06 15.51 -6.11
CA PHE A 354 -44.05 14.06 -5.90
C PHE A 354 -43.52 13.30 -7.11
N TYR A 355 -42.41 12.56 -6.94
CA TYR A 355 -41.80 11.79 -8.02
C TYR A 355 -42.75 10.73 -8.60
N HIS A 356 -43.44 9.97 -7.74
CA HIS A 356 -44.37 8.93 -8.20
C HIS A 356 -45.61 9.51 -8.90
N ALA A 357 -46.12 10.65 -8.42
CA ALA A 357 -47.28 11.29 -9.06
C ALA A 357 -46.91 11.88 -10.43
N ALA A 358 -45.67 12.34 -10.62
CA ALA A 358 -45.15 12.72 -11.92
C ALA A 358 -45.12 11.56 -12.92
N GLY A 359 -44.67 10.38 -12.46
CA GLY A 359 -44.69 9.15 -13.25
C GLY A 359 -46.11 8.79 -13.69
N LYS A 360 -47.07 8.86 -12.75
CA LYS A 360 -48.48 8.61 -13.04
C LYS A 360 -49.09 9.62 -14.02
N ALA A 361 -48.77 10.90 -13.89
CA ALA A 361 -49.18 11.93 -14.84
C ALA A 361 -48.63 11.65 -16.27
N ARG A 362 -47.38 11.19 -16.36
CA ARG A 362 -46.77 10.78 -17.62
C ARG A 362 -47.43 9.53 -18.22
N GLU A 363 -47.82 8.57 -17.38
CA GLU A 363 -48.57 7.39 -17.82
C GLU A 363 -49.93 7.77 -18.40
N ILE A 364 -50.66 8.68 -17.76
CA ILE A 364 -51.94 9.21 -18.26
C ILE A 364 -51.76 9.84 -19.64
N LEU A 365 -50.77 10.72 -19.81
CA LEU A 365 -50.44 11.31 -21.13
C LEU A 365 -50.13 10.23 -22.17
N SER A 366 -49.33 9.23 -21.81
CA SER A 366 -48.98 8.14 -22.73
C SER A 366 -50.20 7.30 -23.15
N ALA A 367 -51.20 7.17 -22.28
CA ALA A 367 -52.43 6.46 -22.59
C ALA A 367 -53.31 7.28 -23.55
N ILE A 368 -53.39 8.60 -23.35
CA ILE A 368 -54.06 9.53 -24.26
C ILE A 368 -53.41 9.47 -25.65
N GLU A 369 -52.08 9.56 -25.71
CA GLU A 369 -51.33 9.47 -26.96
C GLU A 369 -51.59 8.15 -27.71
N ARG A 370 -51.56 7.02 -27.00
CA ARG A 370 -51.87 5.70 -27.56
C ARG A 370 -53.29 5.65 -28.12
N ARG A 371 -54.27 6.22 -27.41
CA ARG A 371 -55.66 6.28 -27.88
C ARG A 371 -55.79 7.14 -29.14
N GLN A 372 -55.19 8.33 -29.16
CA GLN A 372 -55.21 9.19 -30.35
C GLN A 372 -54.52 8.56 -31.57
N ARG A 373 -53.43 7.80 -31.36
CA ARG A 373 -52.79 7.03 -32.43
C ARG A 373 -53.73 5.94 -32.96
N ALA A 374 -54.33 5.14 -32.08
CA ALA A 374 -55.30 4.12 -32.47
C ALA A 374 -56.50 4.71 -33.22
N ASP A 375 -57.03 5.86 -32.78
CA ASP A 375 -58.15 6.54 -33.45
C ASP A 375 -57.75 7.05 -34.85
N ARG A 376 -56.52 7.57 -35.01
CA ARG A 376 -55.98 7.96 -36.32
C ARG A 376 -55.80 6.77 -37.25
N ASP A 377 -55.26 5.67 -36.74
CA ASP A 377 -55.06 4.44 -37.52
C ASP A 377 -56.40 3.85 -37.96
N ASN A 378 -57.38 3.78 -37.06
CA ASN A 378 -58.75 3.34 -37.37
C ASN A 378 -59.41 4.23 -38.43
N LEU A 379 -59.23 5.55 -38.35
CA LEU A 379 -59.76 6.49 -39.34
C LEU A 379 -59.07 6.32 -40.70
N ALA A 380 -57.75 6.12 -40.71
CA ALA A 380 -56.99 5.87 -41.92
C ALA A 380 -57.42 4.55 -42.60
N GLU A 381 -57.59 3.49 -41.81
CA GLU A 381 -58.12 2.21 -42.28
C GLU A 381 -59.54 2.36 -42.84
N ALA A 382 -60.44 3.04 -42.12
CA ALA A 382 -61.79 3.28 -42.61
C ALA A 382 -61.78 4.06 -43.93
N ASN A 383 -60.93 5.09 -44.06
CA ASN A 383 -60.79 5.85 -45.30
C ASN A 383 -60.25 5.00 -46.45
N LEU A 384 -59.30 4.09 -46.20
CA LEU A 384 -58.81 3.14 -47.19
C LEU A 384 -59.94 2.24 -47.71
N TRP A 385 -60.75 1.67 -46.81
CA TRP A 385 -61.87 0.80 -47.19
C TRP A 385 -62.98 1.56 -47.92
N ARG A 386 -63.29 2.80 -47.50
CA ARG A 386 -64.22 3.68 -48.22
C ARG A 386 -63.77 3.99 -49.64
N GLN A 387 -62.46 4.23 -49.84
CA GLN A 387 -61.89 4.45 -51.17
C GLN A 387 -61.98 3.19 -52.04
N LYS A 388 -61.70 2.01 -51.47
CA LYS A 388 -61.88 0.72 -52.17
C LYS A 388 -63.34 0.50 -52.56
N LEU A 389 -64.28 0.82 -51.67
CA LEU A 389 -65.71 0.73 -51.95
C LEU A 389 -66.13 1.62 -53.12
N ARG A 390 -65.76 2.91 -53.09
CA ARG A 390 -66.05 3.83 -54.21
C ARG A 390 -65.58 3.27 -55.53
N LYS A 391 -64.31 2.84 -55.61
CA LYS A 391 -63.74 2.25 -56.83
C LYS A 391 -64.51 1.01 -57.29
N ALA A 392 -64.90 0.13 -56.38
CA ALA A 392 -65.62 -1.09 -56.72
C ALA A 392 -67.05 -0.82 -57.23
N VAL A 393 -67.73 0.20 -56.68
CA VAL A 393 -69.06 0.62 -57.13
C VAL A 393 -68.97 1.32 -58.49
N GLU A 394 -68.06 2.28 -58.65
CA GLU A 394 -67.83 3.04 -59.89
C GLU A 394 -67.41 2.15 -61.07
N GLN A 395 -66.77 1.00 -60.82
CA GLN A 395 -66.43 0.03 -61.86
C GLN A 395 -67.63 -0.77 -62.38
N ARG A 396 -68.71 -0.86 -61.61
CA ARG A 396 -69.84 -1.77 -61.88
C ARG A 396 -71.13 -1.03 -62.25
N LEU A 397 -71.24 0.25 -61.91
CA LEU A 397 -72.42 1.09 -62.12
C LEU A 397 -72.07 2.33 -62.93
N SER A 398 -73.07 2.91 -63.61
CA SER A 398 -72.92 4.25 -64.17
C SER A 398 -72.78 5.30 -63.05
N LYS A 399 -72.27 6.49 -63.39
CA LYS A 399 -71.95 7.53 -62.39
C LYS A 399 -73.15 7.88 -61.49
N ASP A 400 -74.33 8.08 -62.07
CA ASP A 400 -75.54 8.47 -61.33
C ASP A 400 -76.07 7.31 -60.45
N GLU A 401 -75.98 6.08 -60.95
CA GLU A 401 -76.34 4.86 -60.21
C GLU A 401 -75.37 4.59 -59.03
N ALA A 402 -74.08 4.83 -59.23
CA ALA A 402 -73.06 4.71 -58.18
C ALA A 402 -73.28 5.72 -57.05
N GLU A 403 -73.59 6.98 -57.40
CA GLU A 403 -73.88 8.02 -56.41
C GLU A 403 -75.17 7.73 -55.63
N ALA A 404 -76.22 7.26 -56.32
CA ALA A 404 -77.45 6.81 -55.69
C ALA A 404 -77.19 5.66 -54.70
N PHE A 405 -76.48 4.61 -55.11
CA PHE A 405 -76.17 3.48 -54.23
C PHE A 405 -75.32 3.88 -53.02
N LEU A 406 -74.30 4.72 -53.21
CA LEU A 406 -73.40 5.13 -52.13
C LEU A 406 -74.04 6.10 -51.12
N SER A 407 -75.08 6.82 -51.53
CA SER A 407 -75.77 7.84 -50.74
C SER A 407 -77.11 7.36 -50.17
N ASP A 408 -77.65 6.24 -50.68
CA ASP A 408 -78.87 5.64 -50.16
C ASP A 408 -78.68 5.10 -48.75
N ARG A 409 -79.76 5.13 -47.96
CA ARG A 409 -79.78 4.64 -46.58
C ARG A 409 -80.43 3.27 -46.56
N ASP A 410 -79.65 2.26 -46.18
CA ASP A 410 -80.14 0.88 -46.07
C ASP A 410 -80.42 0.53 -44.59
N GLU A 411 -81.53 -0.16 -44.34
CA GLU A 411 -81.89 -0.66 -43.00
C GLU A 411 -80.84 -1.68 -42.49
N ASP A 412 -80.22 -2.45 -43.38
CA ASP A 412 -79.15 -3.40 -43.03
C ASP A 412 -77.85 -2.68 -42.59
N TYR A 413 -77.75 -1.38 -42.85
CA TYR A 413 -76.69 -0.50 -42.36
C TYR A 413 -77.16 0.37 -41.18
N ASN A 414 -78.27 0.01 -40.51
CA ASN A 414 -78.88 0.82 -39.46
C ASN A 414 -79.20 2.25 -39.93
N ARG A 415 -79.75 2.38 -41.15
CA ARG A 415 -80.09 3.64 -41.82
C ARG A 415 -78.89 4.56 -42.10
N SER A 416 -77.67 4.04 -42.05
CA SER A 416 -76.48 4.75 -42.52
C SER A 416 -76.25 4.50 -44.01
N THR A 417 -75.44 5.34 -44.64
CA THR A 417 -75.07 5.15 -46.04
C THR A 417 -73.99 4.09 -46.17
N ALA A 418 -73.92 3.44 -47.34
CA ALA A 418 -72.87 2.45 -47.65
C ALA A 418 -71.45 3.00 -47.37
N THR A 419 -71.24 4.29 -47.64
CA THR A 419 -69.96 4.99 -47.38
C THR A 419 -69.65 5.13 -45.89
N ILE A 420 -70.65 5.41 -45.05
CA ILE A 420 -70.44 5.55 -43.60
C ILE A 420 -70.23 4.18 -42.95
N PHE A 421 -71.01 3.19 -43.37
CA PHE A 421 -70.97 1.82 -42.86
C PHE A 421 -69.66 1.09 -43.17
N CYS A 422 -69.13 1.28 -44.39
CA CYS A 422 -67.87 0.66 -44.80
C CYS A 422 -66.68 1.28 -44.07
N ARG A 423 -66.16 0.57 -43.05
CA ARG A 423 -65.05 1.02 -42.19
C ARG A 423 -63.92 0.01 -42.07
N ASP A 424 -64.16 -1.23 -42.47
CA ASP A 424 -63.24 -2.36 -42.35
C ASP A 424 -63.53 -3.37 -43.49
N GLU A 425 -62.75 -4.43 -43.56
CA GLU A 425 -62.92 -5.45 -44.61
C GLU A 425 -64.28 -6.18 -44.53
N ALA A 426 -64.79 -6.42 -43.31
CA ALA A 426 -66.03 -7.16 -43.10
C ALA A 426 -67.25 -6.35 -43.59
N SER A 427 -67.31 -5.08 -43.20
CA SER A 427 -68.32 -4.12 -43.68
C SER A 427 -68.20 -3.89 -45.19
N PHE A 428 -66.99 -3.79 -45.73
CA PHE A 428 -66.76 -3.72 -47.19
C PHE A 428 -67.38 -4.92 -47.93
N ARG A 429 -67.12 -6.15 -47.48
CA ARG A 429 -67.72 -7.37 -48.07
C ARG A 429 -69.24 -7.42 -47.93
N SER A 430 -69.78 -6.90 -46.83
CA SER A 430 -71.23 -6.79 -46.65
C SER A 430 -71.84 -5.84 -47.69
N VAL A 431 -71.22 -4.67 -47.89
CA VAL A 431 -71.69 -3.69 -48.87
C VAL A 431 -71.57 -4.22 -50.31
N LEU A 432 -70.50 -4.95 -50.64
CA LEU A 432 -70.38 -5.57 -51.97
C LEU A 432 -71.47 -6.59 -52.27
N ARG A 433 -71.87 -7.43 -51.30
CA ARG A 433 -73.01 -8.35 -51.48
C ARG A 433 -74.31 -7.61 -51.76
N LYS A 434 -74.52 -6.49 -51.07
CA LYS A 434 -75.67 -5.62 -51.31
C LYS A 434 -75.63 -4.93 -52.66
N LEU A 435 -74.45 -4.50 -53.10
CA LEU A 435 -74.24 -3.97 -54.45
C LEU A 435 -74.64 -5.00 -55.52
N GLU A 436 -74.31 -6.29 -55.32
CA GLU A 436 -74.71 -7.36 -56.25
C GLU A 436 -76.23 -7.55 -56.28
N ILE A 437 -76.90 -7.52 -55.12
CA ILE A 437 -78.37 -7.55 -55.04
C ILE A 437 -78.97 -6.35 -55.78
N TRP A 438 -78.39 -5.16 -55.59
CA TRP A 438 -78.83 -3.91 -56.21
C TRP A 438 -78.69 -3.95 -57.74
N ILE A 439 -77.53 -4.42 -58.24
CA ILE A 439 -77.29 -4.64 -59.68
C ILE A 439 -78.33 -5.61 -60.24
N ASN A 440 -78.56 -6.75 -59.59
CA ASN A 440 -79.52 -7.75 -60.07
C ASN A 440 -80.95 -7.21 -60.10
N ALA A 441 -81.37 -6.43 -59.09
CA ALA A 441 -82.69 -5.81 -59.04
C ALA A 441 -82.93 -4.78 -60.17
N PHE A 442 -81.89 -4.04 -60.57
CA PHE A 442 -81.97 -3.06 -61.67
C PHE A 442 -81.76 -3.69 -63.06
N VAL A 443 -80.92 -4.71 -63.19
CA VAL A 443 -80.73 -5.46 -64.45
C VAL A 443 -82.00 -6.25 -64.82
N SER A 444 -82.71 -6.83 -63.85
CA SER A 444 -84.00 -7.49 -64.09
C SER A 444 -85.11 -6.53 -64.54
N ARG A 445 -85.02 -5.23 -64.25
CA ARG A 445 -85.96 -4.22 -64.77
C ARG A 445 -85.66 -3.77 -66.21
N ARG A 446 -84.48 -4.08 -66.77
CA ARG A 446 -84.12 -3.78 -68.17
C ARG A 446 -84.53 -4.87 -69.17
N HIS A 447 -85.08 -6.01 -68.72
CA HIS A 447 -85.47 -7.15 -69.60
C HIS A 447 -86.98 -7.41 -69.71
N HIS A 448 -87.83 -6.44 -69.37
CA HIS A 448 -89.23 -6.45 -69.82
C HIS A 448 -89.38 -5.54 -71.04
N PRO A 449 -89.43 -6.10 -72.27
CA PRO A 449 -89.88 -5.34 -73.42
C PRO A 449 -91.41 -5.24 -73.34
N PHE A 450 -91.90 -4.01 -73.27
CA PHE A 450 -93.17 -3.64 -73.88
C PHE A 450 -92.91 -2.51 -74.85
#